data_AF-A0A2V9XJ38-F1
#
_entry.id   AF-A0A2V9XJ38-F1
#
_cell.length_a   1.000
_cell.length_b   1.000
_cell.length_c   1.000
_cell.angle_alpha   90.00
_cell.angle_beta   90.00
_cell.angle_gamma   90.00
#
_symmetry.space_group_name_H-M   'P 1'
#
loop_
_entity.id
_entity.type
_entity.pdbx_description
1 polymer ?
#
loop_
_entity_poly.entity_id
_entity_poly.type
_entity_poly.pdbx_seq_one_letter_code
_entity_poly.pdbx_strand_id
1 'polypeptide(L)'
;MHPLKVAVLFFALPAFSFGQTPVAPASGSSAARLPVTRVILYKNGVGYFEHSGHVRGSQDVNVDFTTAQLNDVLKSLTVLDRGKGRITGVSYNSTAPIERQLGLLRLPVGENPTTAQFLTALRGARVEIHNGSVTSSGRLLSIEERDLPKTDPSKGDREEQQGPGEKTKHTQVSIVSDPRTRKRRE
;
A
#
# COMPACT_ATOMS: atom_id res chain seq x y z
N MET A 1 96.58 5.75 -16.09
CA MET A 1 95.61 5.18 -17.04
C MET A 1 94.78 4.14 -16.30
N HIS A 2 93.47 4.39 -16.13
CA HIS A 2 92.36 3.46 -15.88
C HIS A 2 91.13 4.35 -15.55
N PRO A 3 90.15 4.57 -16.45
CA PRO A 3 88.91 5.25 -16.08
C PRO A 3 87.85 4.23 -15.64
N LEU A 4 87.26 4.52 -14.48
CA LEU A 4 86.17 3.80 -13.83
C LEU A 4 84.88 3.96 -14.65
N LYS A 5 84.27 2.86 -15.09
CA LYS A 5 82.95 2.86 -15.75
C LYS A 5 81.86 2.76 -14.70
N VAL A 6 81.07 3.82 -14.54
CA VAL A 6 79.83 3.83 -13.75
C VAL A 6 78.70 3.29 -14.63
N ALA A 7 78.06 2.20 -14.22
CA ALA A 7 76.85 1.67 -14.85
C ALA A 7 75.66 1.93 -13.91
N VAL A 8 74.71 2.73 -14.37
CA VAL A 8 73.45 3.01 -13.66
C VAL A 8 72.46 1.91 -14.03
N LEU A 9 72.06 1.11 -13.04
CA LEU A 9 71.06 0.05 -13.16
C LEU A 9 69.67 0.62 -12.83
N PHE A 10 68.79 0.71 -13.82
CA PHE A 10 67.39 1.09 -13.64
C PHE A 10 66.60 -0.06 -12.97
N PHE A 11 66.05 0.18 -11.78
CA PHE A 11 65.20 -0.76 -11.07
C PHE A 11 63.73 -0.46 -11.43
N ALA A 12 63.09 -1.36 -12.18
CA ALA A 12 61.67 -1.27 -12.51
C ALA A 12 60.84 -1.87 -11.36
N LEU A 13 60.03 -1.04 -10.69
CA LEU A 13 59.06 -1.44 -9.66
C LEU A 13 57.82 -2.07 -10.32
N PRO A 14 57.41 -3.31 -9.98
CA PRO A 14 56.13 -3.84 -10.42
C PRO A 14 54.99 -3.25 -9.56
N ALA A 15 54.03 -2.61 -10.23
CA ALA A 15 52.80 -2.15 -9.59
C ALA A 15 51.94 -3.37 -9.19
N PHE A 16 51.90 -3.68 -7.89
CA PHE A 16 50.94 -4.63 -7.33
C PHE A 16 49.55 -4.00 -7.35
N SER A 17 48.72 -4.40 -8.32
CA SER A 17 47.29 -4.10 -8.29
C SER A 17 46.60 -5.02 -7.28
N PHE A 18 46.10 -4.44 -6.19
CA PHE A 18 45.16 -5.11 -5.28
C PHE A 18 43.86 -5.34 -6.05
N GLY A 19 43.68 -6.56 -6.58
CA GLY A 19 42.41 -6.99 -7.15
C GLY A 19 41.36 -7.08 -6.04
N GLN A 20 40.53 -6.06 -5.92
CA GLN A 20 39.32 -6.09 -5.10
C GLN A 20 38.38 -7.10 -5.74
N THR A 21 38.26 -8.30 -5.16
CA THR A 21 37.28 -9.30 -5.61
C THR A 21 35.88 -8.73 -5.42
N PRO A 22 35.11 -8.51 -6.49
CA PRO A 22 33.73 -8.10 -6.33
C PRO A 22 32.97 -9.25 -5.66
N VAL A 23 32.45 -9.00 -4.46
CA VAL A 23 31.41 -9.86 -3.87
C VAL A 23 30.22 -9.75 -4.82
N ALA A 24 30.05 -10.77 -5.66
CA ALA A 24 28.90 -10.89 -6.53
C ALA A 24 27.64 -10.82 -5.67
N PRO A 25 26.61 -10.03 -6.04
CA PRO A 25 25.33 -10.09 -5.38
C PRO A 25 24.84 -11.53 -5.48
N ALA A 26 24.51 -12.13 -4.34
CA ALA A 26 23.86 -13.43 -4.31
C ALA A 26 22.64 -13.34 -5.24
N SER A 27 22.71 -14.04 -6.37
CA SER A 27 21.59 -14.15 -7.30
C SER A 27 20.37 -14.56 -6.50
N GLY A 28 19.39 -13.68 -6.39
CA GLY A 28 18.11 -13.98 -5.76
C GLY A 28 17.62 -15.29 -6.35
N SER A 29 17.46 -16.31 -5.51
CA SER A 29 16.97 -17.60 -5.96
C SER A 29 15.60 -17.35 -6.57
N SER A 30 15.47 -17.59 -7.87
CA SER A 30 14.17 -17.55 -8.52
C SER A 30 13.33 -18.66 -7.87
N ALA A 31 12.29 -18.27 -7.14
CA ALA A 31 11.45 -19.23 -6.44
C ALA A 31 10.87 -20.23 -7.47
N ALA A 32 11.13 -21.52 -7.25
CA ALA A 32 10.53 -22.57 -8.06
C ALA A 32 9.02 -22.59 -7.86
N ARG A 33 8.28 -22.81 -8.93
CA ARG A 33 6.89 -23.27 -8.86
C ARG A 33 6.87 -24.75 -9.21
N LEU A 34 6.39 -25.57 -8.28
CA LEU A 34 6.16 -26.98 -8.54
C LEU A 34 4.79 -27.15 -9.21
N PRO A 35 4.66 -28.00 -10.24
CA PRO A 35 3.37 -28.26 -10.86
C PRO A 35 2.43 -29.03 -9.93
N VAL A 36 1.13 -28.83 -10.12
CA VAL A 36 0.10 -29.67 -9.49
C VAL A 36 0.13 -31.05 -10.14
N THR A 37 0.32 -32.10 -9.35
CA THR A 37 0.36 -33.50 -9.82
C THR A 37 -0.87 -34.30 -9.44
N ARG A 38 -1.66 -33.83 -8.45
CA ARG A 38 -2.92 -34.49 -8.06
C ARG A 38 -3.94 -33.48 -7.57
N VAL A 39 -5.19 -33.67 -7.98
CA VAL A 39 -6.35 -32.91 -7.50
C VAL A 39 -7.43 -33.88 -7.09
N ILE A 40 -7.97 -33.72 -5.88
CA ILE A 40 -9.13 -34.47 -5.38
C ILE A 40 -10.17 -33.47 -4.89
N LEU A 41 -11.42 -33.59 -5.35
CA LEU A 41 -12.53 -32.76 -4.92
C LEU A 41 -13.48 -33.58 -4.06
N TYR A 42 -13.74 -33.11 -2.85
CA TYR A 42 -14.66 -33.75 -1.91
C TYR A 42 -16.06 -33.13 -2.01
N LYS A 43 -17.10 -33.91 -1.69
CA LYS A 43 -18.51 -33.48 -1.75
C LYS A 43 -18.86 -32.31 -0.81
N ASN A 44 -18.06 -32.10 0.23
CA ASN A 44 -18.20 -31.01 1.19
C ASN A 44 -17.59 -29.68 0.68
N GLY A 45 -17.11 -29.62 -0.57
CA GLY A 45 -16.55 -28.41 -1.16
C GLY A 45 -15.05 -28.20 -0.89
N VAL A 46 -14.37 -29.15 -0.24
CA VAL A 46 -12.92 -29.07 -0.01
C VAL A 46 -12.17 -29.67 -1.20
N GLY A 47 -11.11 -28.99 -1.65
CA GLY A 47 -10.16 -29.49 -2.65
C GLY A 47 -8.81 -29.85 -2.04
N TYR A 48 -8.26 -31.00 -2.40
CA TYR A 48 -6.89 -31.41 -2.09
C TYR A 48 -6.02 -31.26 -3.33
N PHE A 49 -4.90 -30.56 -3.18
CA PHE A 49 -3.94 -30.27 -4.24
C PHE A 49 -2.55 -30.74 -3.82
N GLU A 50 -1.95 -31.59 -4.64
CA GLU A 50 -0.57 -32.06 -4.45
C GLU A 50 0.32 -31.34 -5.46
N HIS A 51 1.30 -30.59 -4.97
CA HIS A 51 2.39 -30.06 -5.78
C HIS A 51 3.62 -30.92 -5.58
N SER A 52 4.22 -31.42 -6.67
CA SER A 52 5.42 -32.23 -6.58
C SER A 52 6.39 -31.96 -7.71
N GLY A 53 7.69 -32.09 -7.41
CA GLY A 53 8.77 -31.88 -8.36
C GLY A 53 10.13 -31.86 -7.65
N HIS A 54 11.16 -31.52 -8.40
CA HIS A 54 12.53 -31.50 -7.90
C HIS A 54 12.97 -30.07 -7.59
N VAL A 55 13.49 -29.87 -6.38
CA VAL A 55 14.11 -28.61 -5.95
C VAL A 55 15.62 -28.81 -5.92
N ARG A 56 16.40 -27.88 -6.48
CA ARG A 56 17.86 -27.98 -6.55
C ARG A 56 18.52 -26.90 -5.69
N GLY A 57 19.51 -27.30 -4.89
CA GLY A 57 20.22 -26.39 -4.00
C GLY A 57 19.30 -25.77 -2.94
N SER A 58 19.54 -24.50 -2.63
CA SER A 58 18.76 -23.73 -1.64
C SER A 58 17.73 -22.83 -2.34
N GLN A 59 16.78 -23.45 -3.04
CA GLN A 59 15.76 -22.74 -3.80
C GLN A 59 14.47 -22.64 -3.00
N ASP A 60 13.87 -21.46 -3.00
CA ASP A 60 12.54 -21.24 -2.42
C ASP A 60 11.45 -21.81 -3.34
N VAL A 61 10.36 -22.32 -2.77
CA VAL A 61 9.20 -22.78 -3.54
C VAL A 61 7.99 -21.93 -3.18
N ASN A 62 7.38 -21.31 -4.19
CA ASN A 62 6.20 -20.48 -4.00
C ASN A 62 4.92 -21.22 -4.40
N VAL A 63 3.92 -21.13 -3.53
CA VAL A 63 2.54 -21.57 -3.80
C VAL A 63 1.62 -20.39 -3.51
N ASP A 64 0.84 -20.01 -4.52
CA ASP A 64 -0.03 -18.85 -4.47
C ASP A 64 -1.41 -19.22 -3.90
N PHE A 65 -1.90 -18.43 -2.94
CA PHE A 65 -3.22 -18.59 -2.34
C PHE A 65 -3.91 -17.24 -2.21
N THR A 66 -5.25 -17.24 -2.28
CA THR A 66 -6.03 -16.05 -1.91
C THR A 66 -6.04 -15.86 -0.39
N THR A 67 -6.29 -14.63 0.06
CA THR A 67 -6.43 -14.32 1.50
C THR A 67 -7.50 -15.17 2.18
N ALA A 68 -8.60 -15.51 1.46
CA ALA A 68 -9.66 -16.35 1.98
C ALA A 68 -9.22 -17.82 2.19
N GLN A 69 -8.33 -18.34 1.33
CA GLN A 69 -7.84 -19.72 1.40
C GLN A 69 -6.71 -19.89 2.44
N LEU A 70 -5.99 -18.82 2.77
CA LEU A 70 -4.79 -18.89 3.61
C LEU A 70 -5.04 -19.58 4.96
N ASN A 71 -6.20 -19.35 5.60
CA ASN A 71 -6.50 -19.95 6.89
C ASN A 71 -6.60 -21.49 6.81
N ASP A 72 -7.28 -22.00 5.79
CA ASP A 72 -7.44 -23.44 5.59
C ASP A 72 -6.11 -24.08 5.21
N VAL A 73 -5.33 -23.40 4.36
CA VAL A 73 -3.97 -23.84 4.01
C VAL A 73 -3.09 -23.96 5.25
N LEU A 74 -3.05 -22.96 6.12
CA LEU A 74 -2.22 -23.03 7.32
C LEU A 74 -2.62 -24.16 8.27
N LYS A 75 -3.89 -24.59 8.24
CA LYS A 75 -4.39 -25.71 9.05
C LYS A 75 -4.04 -27.08 8.46
N SER A 76 -3.92 -27.18 7.14
CA SER A 76 -3.78 -28.48 6.45
C SER A 76 -2.51 -28.63 5.59
N LEU A 77 -1.65 -27.61 5.50
CA LEU A 77 -0.43 -27.65 4.71
C LEU A 77 0.51 -28.74 5.26
N THR A 78 0.86 -29.67 4.38
CA THR A 78 1.87 -30.70 4.66
C THR A 78 2.98 -30.57 3.64
N VAL A 79 4.23 -30.42 4.12
CA VAL A 79 5.42 -30.35 3.27
C VAL A 79 6.30 -31.54 3.59
N LEU A 80 6.66 -32.30 2.56
CA LEU A 80 7.46 -33.51 2.69
C LEU A 80 8.65 -33.42 1.75
N ASP A 81 9.84 -33.71 2.27
CA ASP A 81 10.98 -34.02 1.43
C ASP A 81 11.07 -35.55 1.26
N ARG A 82 11.04 -35.99 -0.01
CA ARG A 82 11.17 -37.40 -0.39
C ARG A 82 12.60 -37.77 -0.80
N GLY A 83 13.53 -36.81 -0.76
CA GLY A 83 14.94 -36.98 -1.07
C GLY A 83 15.83 -36.98 0.17
N LYS A 84 17.01 -36.37 0.05
CA LYS A 84 18.00 -36.17 1.13
C LYS A 84 18.19 -34.68 1.48
N GLY A 85 17.22 -33.84 1.11
CA GLY A 85 17.22 -32.43 1.43
C GLY A 85 16.70 -32.15 2.85
N ARG A 86 16.45 -30.87 3.12
CA ARG A 86 15.86 -30.42 4.38
C ARG A 86 15.01 -29.18 4.17
N ILE A 87 13.82 -29.19 4.76
CA ILE A 87 12.93 -28.04 4.78
C ILE A 87 13.40 -27.11 5.90
N THR A 88 13.73 -25.86 5.57
CA THR A 88 14.26 -24.86 6.50
C THR A 88 13.17 -24.02 7.17
N GLY A 89 12.05 -23.80 6.47
CA GLY A 89 10.91 -23.07 6.99
C GLY A 89 9.82 -22.86 5.94
N VAL A 90 8.69 -22.34 6.38
CA VAL A 90 7.58 -21.88 5.53
C VAL A 90 7.26 -20.46 5.94
N SER A 91 7.32 -19.52 4.99
CA SER A 91 6.95 -18.12 5.20
C SER A 91 5.70 -17.79 4.40
N TYR A 92 4.91 -16.83 4.89
CA TYR A 92 3.73 -16.33 4.21
C TYR A 92 3.61 -14.82 4.41
N ASN A 93 3.14 -14.11 3.39
CA ASN A 93 2.88 -12.69 3.45
C ASN A 93 1.45 -12.47 3.99
N SER A 94 1.33 -12.06 5.25
CA SER A 94 0.03 -11.73 5.85
C SER A 94 -0.24 -10.24 5.70
N THR A 95 -1.15 -9.86 4.81
CA THR A 95 -1.72 -8.52 4.79
C THR A 95 -3.08 -8.58 5.49
N ALA A 96 -3.28 -7.73 6.51
CA ALA A 96 -4.57 -7.61 7.16
C ALA A 96 -5.63 -7.12 6.13
N PRO A 97 -6.87 -7.65 6.17
CA PRO A 97 -7.97 -7.14 5.35
C PRO A 97 -8.15 -5.63 5.53
N ILE A 98 -8.55 -4.93 4.47
CA ILE A 98 -8.70 -3.46 4.47
C ILE A 98 -9.67 -2.99 5.56
N GLU A 99 -10.68 -3.79 5.88
CA GLU A 99 -11.65 -3.52 6.96
C GLU A 99 -10.98 -3.54 8.34
N ARG A 100 -10.05 -4.48 8.56
CA ARG A 100 -9.25 -4.50 9.80
C ARG A 100 -8.29 -3.33 9.85
N GLN A 101 -7.68 -2.97 8.72
CA GLN A 101 -6.78 -1.81 8.63
C GLN A 101 -7.54 -0.50 8.86
N LEU A 102 -8.74 -0.38 8.30
CA LEU A 102 -9.61 0.80 8.45
C LEU A 102 -10.23 0.86 9.86
N GLY A 103 -10.49 -0.28 10.50
CA GLY A 103 -10.90 -0.34 11.91
C GLY A 103 -9.80 0.05 12.92
N LEU A 104 -8.51 -0.03 12.52
CA LEU A 104 -7.41 0.55 13.30
C LEU A 104 -7.39 2.08 13.22
N LEU A 105 -7.87 2.62 12.10
CA LEU A 105 -8.19 4.03 11.98
C LEU A 105 -9.38 4.27 12.91
N ARG A 106 -9.15 4.97 14.03
CA ARG A 106 -10.20 5.33 15.00
C ARG A 106 -11.16 6.39 14.44
N LEU A 107 -11.68 6.17 13.24
CA LEU A 107 -12.79 6.94 12.70
C LEU A 107 -14.08 6.27 13.18
N PRO A 108 -14.94 6.98 13.92
CA PRO A 108 -16.28 6.50 14.23
C PRO A 108 -17.18 6.57 12.98
N VAL A 109 -16.87 5.77 11.96
CA VAL A 109 -17.75 5.50 10.83
C VAL A 109 -18.50 4.20 11.12
N GLY A 110 -19.80 4.30 11.40
CA GLY A 110 -20.69 3.13 11.41
C GLY A 110 -20.78 2.50 10.01
N GLU A 111 -21.65 1.50 9.82
CA GLU A 111 -21.81 0.84 8.50
C GLU A 111 -22.24 1.80 7.38
N ASN A 112 -22.97 2.88 7.69
CA ASN A 112 -23.45 3.87 6.73
C ASN A 112 -23.50 5.29 7.35
N PRO A 113 -22.35 5.98 7.53
CA PRO A 113 -22.34 7.32 8.10
C PRO A 113 -22.88 8.33 7.08
N THR A 114 -23.70 9.26 7.54
CA THR A 114 -24.03 10.46 6.75
C THR A 114 -22.78 11.32 6.55
N THR A 115 -22.75 12.14 5.49
CA THR A 115 -21.63 13.07 5.24
C THR A 115 -21.33 13.96 6.45
N ALA A 116 -22.38 14.43 7.15
CA ALA A 116 -22.22 15.23 8.36
C ALA A 116 -21.54 14.44 9.50
N GLN A 117 -21.93 13.18 9.72
CA GLN A 117 -21.29 12.31 10.72
C GLN A 117 -19.83 12.01 10.37
N PHE A 118 -19.54 11.70 9.11
CA PHE A 118 -18.18 11.44 8.63
C PHE A 118 -17.27 12.67 8.80
N LEU A 119 -17.73 13.85 8.37
CA LEU A 119 -16.95 15.08 8.55
C LEU A 119 -16.79 15.42 10.03
N THR A 120 -17.79 15.13 10.86
CA THR A 120 -17.70 15.35 12.32
C THR A 120 -16.61 14.47 12.94
N ALA A 121 -16.51 13.21 12.50
CA ALA A 121 -15.45 12.28 12.90
C ALA A 121 -14.05 12.78 12.51
N LEU A 122 -13.95 13.61 11.47
CA LEU A 122 -12.72 14.21 10.97
C LEU A 122 -12.38 15.56 11.61
N ARG A 123 -13.08 16.01 12.65
CA ARG A 123 -12.74 17.27 13.34
C ARG A 123 -11.28 17.26 13.78
N GLY A 124 -10.56 18.33 13.46
CA GLY A 124 -9.14 18.48 13.71
C GLY A 124 -8.24 17.85 12.64
N ALA A 125 -8.77 17.07 11.70
CA ALA A 125 -8.01 16.57 10.56
C ALA A 125 -7.66 17.71 9.60
N ARG A 126 -6.52 17.57 8.90
CA ARG A 126 -6.13 18.50 7.82
C ARG A 126 -6.97 18.17 6.59
N VAL A 127 -7.64 19.18 6.04
CA VAL A 127 -8.52 19.05 4.88
C VAL A 127 -8.13 20.06 3.81
N GLU A 128 -8.43 19.72 2.57
CA GLU A 128 -8.33 20.59 1.41
C GLU A 128 -9.72 20.65 0.76
N ILE A 129 -10.24 21.86 0.59
CA ILE A 129 -11.59 22.10 0.06
C ILE A 129 -11.42 22.76 -1.30
N HIS A 130 -12.09 22.19 -2.30
CA HIS A 130 -12.12 22.67 -3.66
C HIS A 130 -13.52 23.23 -3.92
N ASN A 131 -13.60 24.51 -4.28
CA ASN A 131 -14.83 25.15 -4.75
C ASN A 131 -14.54 25.84 -6.08
N GLY A 132 -14.90 25.17 -7.18
CA GLY A 132 -14.54 25.59 -8.53
C GLY A 132 -13.02 25.72 -8.69
N SER A 133 -12.54 26.93 -8.96
CA SER A 133 -11.11 27.25 -9.10
C SER A 133 -10.43 27.65 -7.79
N VAL A 134 -11.16 27.72 -6.68
CA VAL A 134 -10.64 28.11 -5.37
C VAL A 134 -10.33 26.86 -4.54
N THR A 135 -9.07 26.73 -4.14
CA THR A 135 -8.60 25.69 -3.23
C THR A 135 -8.23 26.33 -1.89
N SER A 136 -8.72 25.77 -0.79
CA SER A 136 -8.41 26.21 0.57
C SER A 136 -7.97 25.02 1.43
N SER A 137 -6.86 25.14 2.15
CA SER A 137 -6.34 24.10 3.05
C SER A 137 -6.33 24.59 4.50
N GLY A 138 -6.66 23.71 5.44
CA GLY A 138 -6.66 24.01 6.86
C GLY A 138 -7.05 22.82 7.71
N ARG A 139 -7.34 23.05 9.00
CA ARG A 139 -7.88 22.03 9.90
C ARG A 139 -9.39 22.19 10.06
N LEU A 140 -10.11 21.07 10.04
CA LEU A 140 -11.55 21.04 10.20
C LEU A 140 -11.95 21.41 11.64
N LEU A 141 -12.71 22.50 11.84
CA LEU A 141 -13.12 22.96 13.17
C LEU A 141 -14.54 22.57 13.51
N SER A 142 -15.49 22.88 12.62
CA SER A 142 -16.92 22.65 12.84
C SER A 142 -17.65 22.35 11.54
N ILE A 143 -18.78 21.65 11.64
CA ILE A 143 -19.70 21.37 10.55
C ILE A 143 -21.10 21.76 11.00
N GLU A 144 -21.83 22.45 10.14
CA GLU A 144 -23.21 22.87 10.35
C GLU A 144 -24.04 22.43 9.15
N GLU A 145 -25.19 21.80 9.38
CA GLU A 145 -26.14 21.49 8.32
C GLU A 145 -27.18 22.61 8.27
N ARG A 146 -27.31 23.26 7.11
CA ARG A 146 -28.28 24.34 6.87
C ARG A 146 -29.27 23.92 5.80
N ASP A 147 -30.55 24.09 6.11
CA ASP A 147 -31.60 24.12 5.11
C ASP A 147 -31.56 25.49 4.42
N LEU A 148 -31.13 25.54 3.16
CA LEU A 148 -31.26 26.77 2.37
C LEU A 148 -32.61 26.75 1.64
N PRO A 149 -33.39 27.84 1.70
CA PRO A 149 -34.57 27.95 0.86
C PRO A 149 -34.13 27.98 -0.60
N LYS A 150 -34.82 27.20 -1.45
CA LYS A 150 -34.63 27.19 -2.89
C LYS A 150 -35.04 28.56 -3.44
N THR A 151 -34.09 29.48 -3.60
CA THR A 151 -34.34 30.75 -4.29
C THR A 151 -34.46 30.46 -5.78
N ASP A 152 -35.70 30.39 -6.25
CA ASP A 152 -36.02 30.41 -7.67
C ASP A 152 -35.74 31.82 -8.23
N PRO A 153 -34.77 32.00 -9.14
CA PRO A 153 -34.41 33.34 -9.64
C PRO A 153 -35.49 33.97 -10.55
N SER A 154 -36.64 33.32 -10.75
CA SER A 154 -37.67 33.79 -11.70
C SER A 154 -38.95 34.35 -11.08
N LYS A 155 -39.04 34.58 -9.76
CA LYS A 155 -40.26 35.16 -9.16
C LYS A 155 -40.12 36.65 -8.82
N GLY A 156 -40.17 37.47 -9.88
CA GLY A 156 -40.55 38.88 -9.76
C GLY A 156 -42.00 38.98 -9.28
N ASP A 157 -42.18 39.66 -8.15
CA ASP A 157 -43.39 40.33 -7.64
C ASP A 157 -44.74 39.79 -8.11
N ARG A 158 -45.18 38.63 -7.61
CA ARG A 158 -46.60 38.33 -7.42
C ARG A 158 -46.82 37.48 -6.16
N GLU A 159 -47.65 38.03 -5.28
CA GLU A 159 -48.18 37.40 -4.07
C GLU A 159 -48.85 36.05 -4.34
N GLU A 160 -48.87 35.27 -3.26
CA GLU A 160 -49.71 34.10 -2.97
C GLU A 160 -49.20 32.67 -3.23
N GLN A 161 -49.47 31.88 -2.17
CA GLN A 161 -49.62 30.42 -2.05
C GLN A 161 -48.34 29.57 -1.89
N GLN A 162 -48.07 29.26 -0.62
CA GLN A 162 -47.04 28.32 -0.14
C GLN A 162 -47.52 26.87 -0.30
N GLY A 163 -47.02 26.17 -1.33
CA GLY A 163 -46.89 24.71 -1.32
C GLY A 163 -45.60 24.29 -0.58
N PRO A 164 -45.44 23.03 -0.13
CA PRO A 164 -44.30 22.64 0.69
C PRO A 164 -43.01 22.69 -0.15
N GLY A 165 -42.19 23.70 0.10
CA GLY A 165 -40.90 23.88 -0.57
C GLY A 165 -39.98 22.69 -0.31
N GLU A 166 -39.49 22.09 -1.39
CA GLU A 166 -38.46 21.05 -1.37
C GLU A 166 -37.20 21.59 -0.69
N LYS A 167 -36.86 21.02 0.49
CA LYS A 167 -35.70 21.43 1.28
C LYS A 167 -34.46 20.65 0.82
N THR A 168 -33.50 21.35 0.21
CA THR A 168 -32.15 20.82 -0.02
C THR A 168 -31.28 21.05 1.21
N LYS A 169 -30.77 19.96 1.80
CA LYS A 169 -29.83 20.02 2.93
C LYS A 169 -28.43 20.36 2.41
N HIS A 170 -27.83 21.44 2.90
CA HIS A 170 -26.45 21.82 2.58
C HIS A 170 -25.57 21.68 3.82
N THR A 171 -24.38 21.10 3.66
CA THR A 171 -23.39 21.00 4.74
C THR A 171 -22.38 22.13 4.63
N GLN A 172 -22.40 23.05 5.59
CA GLN A 172 -21.41 24.12 5.73
C GLN A 172 -20.24 23.63 6.59
N VAL A 173 -19.02 23.82 6.08
CA VAL A 173 -17.78 23.36 6.72
C VAL A 173 -16.92 24.57 7.10
N SER A 174 -16.59 24.69 8.39
CA SER A 174 -15.69 25.74 8.90
C SER A 174 -14.29 25.19 9.10
N ILE A 175 -13.30 25.81 8.45
CA ILE A 175 -11.89 25.43 8.53
C ILE A 175 -11.05 26.54 9.18
N VAL A 176 -10.07 26.13 9.97
CA VAL A 176 -8.99 27.02 10.43
C VAL A 176 -7.86 26.92 9.41
N SER A 177 -7.66 27.98 8.63
CA SER A 177 -6.62 28.03 7.61
C SER A 177 -5.22 28.05 8.25
N ASP A 178 -4.29 27.28 7.70
CA ASP A 178 -2.90 27.35 8.15
C ASP A 178 -2.21 28.61 7.60
N PRO A 179 -1.34 29.27 8.38
CA PRO A 179 -0.70 30.53 7.99
C PRO A 179 0.38 30.40 6.89
N ARG A 180 0.41 29.33 6.09
CA ARG A 180 1.43 29.16 5.03
C ARG A 180 0.88 28.60 3.73
N THR A 181 0.12 29.41 3.01
CA THR A 181 0.09 29.37 1.54
C THR A 181 0.00 30.78 0.98
N ARG A 182 0.98 31.64 1.32
CA ARG A 182 1.24 32.83 0.50
C ARG A 182 1.91 32.34 -0.77
N LYS A 183 1.09 32.02 -1.76
CA LYS A 183 1.51 31.74 -3.14
C LYS A 183 2.31 32.97 -3.58
N ARG A 184 3.63 32.81 -3.68
CA ARG A 184 4.53 33.77 -4.32
C ARG A 184 4.05 33.89 -5.77
N ARG A 185 3.27 34.93 -6.06
CA ARG A 185 3.02 35.37 -7.44
C ARG A 185 4.03 36.47 -7.70
N GLU A 186 4.82 36.21 -8.76
CA GLU A 186 5.67 37.09 -9.57
C GLU A 186 6.79 37.85 -8.85
#